data_AF-A0A1D6M1Y4-F1
#
_entry.id   AF-A0A1D6M1Y4-F1
#
_cell.length_a   1.000
_cell.length_b   1.000
_cell.length_c   1.000
_cell.angle_alpha   90.00
_cell.angle_beta   90.00
_cell.angle_gamma   90.00
#
_symmetry.space_group_name_H-M   'P 1'
#
loop_
_entity.id
_entity.type
_entity.pdbx_description
1 polymer ?
#
loop_
_entity_poly.entity_id
_entity_poly.type
_entity_poly.pdbx_seq_one_letter_code
_entity_poly.pdbx_strand_id
1 'polypeptide(L)'
;MAQRKLECVEMIQTREAVQKLDICGDKILVLTQNSVLKFSCASRSTQTFYRSKHVKSLAVYQGKAYLGCKDASIQELDVSVESNSAMIRIPRGGWMVRKQSISSIVVYRDWMYCAGAQVEGSALKDWKKRCKPNMTMPIPKGTSVEAMAVVEDFIYLNCSRSPSIIQVT
;
A
#
# COMPACT_ATOMS: atom_id res chain seq x y z
N MET A 1 -22.57 -17.79 -29.67
CA MET A 1 -21.28 -17.69 -28.95
C MET A 1 -20.88 -16.22 -28.90
N ALA A 2 -20.79 -15.60 -27.73
CA ALA A 2 -20.29 -14.24 -27.64
C ALA A 2 -18.76 -14.26 -27.83
N GLN A 3 -18.26 -13.70 -28.93
CA GLN A 3 -16.83 -13.40 -29.07
C GLN A 3 -16.49 -12.30 -28.05
N ARG A 4 -15.99 -12.71 -26.87
CA ARG A 4 -15.47 -11.78 -25.88
C ARG A 4 -14.05 -11.40 -26.26
N LYS A 5 -13.92 -10.43 -27.17
CA LYS A 5 -12.62 -9.84 -27.49
C LYS A 5 -12.24 -8.87 -26.37
N LEU A 6 -11.01 -8.97 -25.88
CA LEU A 6 -10.48 -8.00 -24.93
C LEU A 6 -10.06 -6.76 -25.71
N GLU A 7 -10.69 -5.62 -25.41
CA GLU A 7 -10.50 -4.37 -26.14
C GLU A 7 -10.04 -3.28 -25.18
N CYS A 8 -9.10 -2.47 -25.63
CA CYS A 8 -8.69 -1.27 -24.89
C CYS A 8 -9.78 -0.21 -25.05
N VAL A 9 -10.44 0.15 -23.96
CA VAL A 9 -11.52 1.14 -23.95
C VAL A 9 -11.06 2.54 -23.58
N GLU A 10 -9.91 2.65 -22.92
CA GLU A 10 -9.39 3.91 -22.42
C GLU A 10 -7.87 3.85 -22.22
N MET A 11 -7.18 4.91 -22.63
CA MET A 11 -5.75 5.09 -22.40
C MET A 11 -5.55 6.34 -21.56
N ILE A 12 -4.98 6.18 -20.38
CA ILE A 12 -4.70 7.28 -19.46
C ILE A 12 -3.21 7.56 -19.52
N GLN A 13 -2.83 8.73 -20.04
CA GLN A 13 -1.43 9.13 -20.12
C GLN A 13 -0.95 9.66 -18.77
N THR A 14 0.13 9.10 -18.23
CA THR A 14 0.83 9.60 -17.05
C THR A 14 2.20 10.17 -17.44
N ARG A 15 2.63 11.23 -16.76
CA ARG A 15 3.97 11.81 -16.96
C ARG A 15 5.07 11.05 -16.23
N GLU A 16 4.70 10.37 -15.15
CA GLU A 16 5.62 9.62 -14.29
C GLU A 16 5.38 8.12 -14.46
N ALA A 17 6.42 7.33 -14.21
CA ALA A 17 6.34 5.87 -14.22
C ALA A 17 5.33 5.39 -13.17
N VAL A 18 4.42 4.52 -13.61
CA VAL A 18 3.44 3.85 -12.74
C VAL A 18 4.14 2.78 -11.93
N GLN A 19 4.02 2.84 -10.61
CA GLN A 19 4.60 1.87 -9.67
C GLN A 19 3.56 0.87 -9.18
N LYS A 20 2.33 1.33 -8.93
CA LYS A 20 1.22 0.48 -8.48
C LYS A 20 -0.12 1.09 -8.89
N LEU A 21 -1.10 0.23 -9.08
CA LEU A 21 -2.49 0.59 -9.34
C LEU A 21 -3.39 -0.09 -8.30
N ASP A 22 -4.45 0.58 -7.90
CA ASP A 22 -5.48 0.01 -7.03
C ASP A 22 -6.85 0.64 -7.35
N ILE A 23 -7.94 -0.02 -6.96
CA ILE A 23 -9.31 0.35 -7.36
C ILE A 23 -10.15 0.66 -6.13
N CYS A 24 -10.90 1.76 -6.20
CA CYS A 24 -11.84 2.18 -5.17
C CYS A 24 -13.16 2.64 -5.78
N GLY A 25 -14.14 1.73 -5.88
CA GLY A 25 -15.42 2.03 -6.53
C GLY A 25 -15.21 2.36 -8.02
N ASP A 26 -15.64 3.54 -8.45
CA ASP A 26 -15.48 4.05 -9.81
C ASP A 26 -14.12 4.76 -10.05
N LYS A 27 -13.19 4.68 -9.09
CA LYS A 27 -11.92 5.40 -9.11
C LYS A 27 -10.75 4.44 -9.18
N ILE A 28 -9.74 4.82 -9.96
CA ILE A 28 -8.46 4.14 -10.04
C ILE A 28 -7.42 5.02 -9.34
N LEU A 29 -6.72 4.47 -8.36
CA LEU A 29 -5.58 5.11 -7.74
C LEU A 29 -4.29 4.63 -8.39
N VAL A 30 -3.44 5.57 -8.76
CA VAL A 30 -2.17 5.31 -9.44
C VAL A 30 -1.05 5.85 -8.58
N LEU A 31 -0.24 4.96 -8.01
CA LEU A 31 1.00 5.34 -7.37
C LEU A 31 2.07 5.57 -8.44
N THR A 32 2.62 6.78 -8.46
CA THR A 32 3.79 7.15 -9.26
C THR A 32 4.98 7.45 -8.35
N GLN A 33 6.12 7.79 -8.93
CA GLN A 33 7.33 8.08 -8.15
C GLN A 33 7.20 9.27 -7.18
N ASN A 34 6.39 10.28 -7.50
CA ASN A 34 6.25 11.49 -6.67
C ASN A 34 4.83 11.80 -6.23
N SER A 35 3.84 11.04 -6.69
CA SER A 35 2.43 11.33 -6.41
C SER A 35 1.56 10.08 -6.39
N VAL A 36 0.38 10.22 -5.80
CA VAL A 36 -0.75 9.33 -6.03
C VAL A 36 -1.74 10.11 -6.88
N LEU A 37 -2.03 9.61 -8.07
CA LEU A 37 -3.07 10.15 -8.93
C LEU A 37 -4.39 9.41 -8.63
N LYS A 38 -5.50 10.11 -8.77
CA LYS A 38 -6.84 9.56 -8.72
C LYS A 38 -7.49 9.82 -10.06
N PHE A 39 -7.83 8.75 -10.75
CA PHE A 39 -8.62 8.78 -11.96
C PHE A 39 -10.05 8.41 -11.64
N SER A 40 -11.01 9.18 -12.16
CA SER A 40 -12.44 8.92 -12.03
C SER A 40 -12.97 8.41 -13.36
N CYS A 41 -13.47 7.18 -13.39
CA CYS A 41 -14.02 6.58 -14.61
C CYS A 41 -15.29 7.31 -15.06
N ALA A 42 -16.10 7.80 -14.13
CA ALA A 42 -17.36 8.49 -14.43
C ALA A 42 -17.13 9.85 -15.12
N SER A 43 -16.18 10.64 -14.63
CA SER A 43 -15.85 11.96 -15.18
C SER A 43 -14.72 11.93 -16.20
N ARG A 44 -14.10 10.76 -16.44
CA ARG A 44 -12.90 10.58 -17.28
C ARG A 44 -11.80 11.59 -16.99
N SER A 45 -11.65 11.94 -15.72
CA SER A 45 -10.71 12.99 -15.28
C SER A 45 -9.64 12.42 -14.36
N THR A 46 -8.44 12.97 -14.48
CA THR A 46 -7.32 12.63 -13.60
C THR A 46 -7.00 13.83 -12.71
N GLN A 47 -6.87 13.58 -11.42
CA GLN A 47 -6.41 14.58 -10.46
C GLN A 47 -5.23 14.05 -9.65
N THR A 48 -4.34 14.94 -9.23
CA THR A 48 -3.35 14.59 -8.21
C THR A 48 -4.06 14.48 -6.87
N PHE A 49 -4.10 13.27 -6.32
CA PHE A 49 -4.78 12.98 -5.06
C PHE A 49 -3.87 13.22 -3.85
N TYR A 50 -2.59 12.90 -4.00
CA TYR A 50 -1.59 13.14 -2.97
C TYR A 50 -0.23 13.38 -3.60
N ARG A 51 0.53 14.37 -3.12
CA ARG A 51 1.85 14.70 -3.66
C ARG A 51 2.90 14.52 -2.59
N SER A 52 3.76 13.52 -2.74
CA SER A 52 4.86 13.26 -1.82
C SER A 52 5.87 12.28 -2.42
N LYS A 53 7.14 12.67 -2.39
CA LYS A 53 8.28 11.83 -2.80
C LYS A 53 8.63 10.73 -1.78
N HIS A 54 7.89 10.69 -0.67
CA HIS A 54 8.12 9.76 0.42
C HIS A 54 7.24 8.51 0.32
N VAL A 55 6.20 8.50 -0.50
CA VAL A 55 5.34 7.32 -0.66
C VAL A 55 6.06 6.24 -1.46
N LYS A 56 5.93 5.00 -1.02
CA LYS A 56 6.58 3.82 -1.60
C LYS A 56 5.61 2.68 -1.89
N SER A 57 4.47 2.66 -1.20
CA SER A 57 3.46 1.63 -1.35
C SER A 57 2.06 2.19 -1.14
N LEU A 58 1.08 1.54 -1.76
CA LEU A 58 -0.33 1.91 -1.77
C LEU A 58 -1.17 0.65 -1.55
N ALA A 59 -2.21 0.75 -0.72
CA ALA A 59 -3.29 -0.23 -0.63
C ALA A 59 -4.62 0.50 -0.46
N VAL A 60 -5.69 -0.01 -1.07
CA VAL A 60 -7.05 0.49 -0.88
C VAL A 60 -7.89 -0.51 -0.10
N TYR A 61 -8.61 -0.02 0.90
CA TYR A 61 -9.59 -0.82 1.63
C TYR A 61 -10.72 0.05 2.16
N GLN A 62 -11.96 -0.41 1.96
CA GLN A 62 -13.20 0.25 2.44
C GLN A 62 -13.23 1.77 2.18
N GLY A 63 -12.97 2.20 0.94
CA GLY A 63 -13.04 3.63 0.58
C GLY A 63 -11.82 4.45 0.98
N LYS A 64 -10.79 3.83 1.58
CA LYS A 64 -9.60 4.51 2.09
C LYS A 64 -8.34 4.03 1.39
N ALA A 65 -7.42 4.95 1.13
CA ALA A 65 -6.09 4.64 0.64
C ALA A 65 -5.08 4.72 1.79
N TYR A 66 -4.28 3.67 1.93
CA TYR A 66 -3.19 3.54 2.89
C TYR A 66 -1.86 3.67 2.16
N LEU A 67 -1.08 4.68 2.52
CA LEU A 67 0.20 5.00 1.90
C LEU A 67 1.35 4.64 2.83
N GLY A 68 2.20 3.70 2.44
CA GLY A 68 3.44 3.41 3.15
C GLY A 68 4.56 4.36 2.72
N CYS A 69 5.25 4.97 3.69
CA CYS A 69 6.26 5.99 3.43
C CYS A 69 7.70 5.57 3.80
N LYS A 70 8.69 6.28 3.23
CA LYS A 70 10.12 6.14 3.52
C LYS A 70 10.49 6.38 4.99
N ASP A 71 9.75 7.25 5.68
CA ASP A 71 9.98 7.60 7.08
C ASP A 71 9.29 6.65 8.07
N ALA A 72 8.89 5.46 7.61
CA ALA A 72 8.12 4.47 8.36
C ALA A 72 6.72 4.94 8.79
N SER A 73 6.18 6.01 8.20
CA SER A 73 4.80 6.43 8.47
C SER A 73 3.81 5.77 7.51
N ILE A 74 2.57 5.60 7.99
CA ILE A 74 1.41 5.26 7.16
C ILE A 74 0.53 6.50 7.06
N GLN A 75 -0.01 6.79 5.90
CA GLN A 75 -0.99 7.87 5.75
C GLN A 75 -2.30 7.27 5.29
N GLU A 76 -3.39 7.61 5.97
CA GLU A 76 -4.75 7.24 5.56
C GLU A 76 -5.36 8.44 4.84
N LEU A 77 -5.86 8.20 3.63
CA LEU A 77 -6.57 9.18 2.83
C LEU A 77 -7.97 8.64 2.52
N ASP A 78 -8.98 9.48 2.68
CA ASP A 78 -10.32 9.14 2.21
C ASP A 78 -10.40 9.36 0.70
N VAL A 79 -10.70 8.30 -0.06
CA VAL A 79 -10.74 8.34 -1.52
C VAL A 79 -11.94 9.13 -2.03
N SER A 80 -13.02 9.20 -1.23
CA SER A 80 -14.24 9.94 -1.56
C SER A 80 -14.04 11.45 -1.43
N VAL A 81 -13.20 11.90 -0.50
CA VAL A 81 -12.95 13.32 -0.23
C VAL A 81 -11.90 13.86 -1.20
N GLU A 82 -12.06 15.11 -1.64
CA GLU A 82 -11.10 15.77 -2.53
C GLU A 82 -9.80 16.15 -1.80
N SER A 83 -9.88 16.39 -0.49
CA SER A 83 -8.72 16.63 0.38
C SER A 83 -9.10 16.61 1.86
N ASN A 84 -8.68 15.57 2.59
CA ASN A 84 -8.26 15.69 3.99
C ASN A 84 -7.59 14.38 4.45
N SER A 85 -6.34 14.48 4.91
CA SER A 85 -5.49 13.35 5.31
C SER A 85 -5.58 13.12 6.82
N ALA A 86 -6.08 11.94 7.22
CA ALA A 86 -5.90 11.48 8.58
C ALA A 86 -4.56 10.73 8.65
N MET A 87 -3.50 11.40 9.10
CA MET A 87 -2.17 10.79 9.14
C MET A 87 -2.07 9.76 10.29
N ILE A 88 -2.07 8.47 9.97
CA ILE A 88 -1.77 7.40 10.94
C ILE A 88 -0.24 7.29 11.11
N ARG A 89 0.35 8.21 11.88
CA ARG A 89 1.76 8.12 12.24
C ARG A 89 2.02 6.87 13.09
N ILE A 90 2.75 5.90 12.55
CA ILE A 90 3.33 4.81 13.36
C ILE A 90 4.23 5.45 14.45
N PRO A 91 4.24 4.94 15.70
CA PRO A 91 5.02 5.52 16.78
C PRO A 91 6.46 5.83 16.40
N ARG A 92 6.82 7.12 16.43
CA ARG A 92 8.22 7.55 16.43
C ARG A 92 8.77 7.34 17.84
N GLY A 93 9.17 6.12 18.15
CA GLY A 93 9.84 5.76 19.41
C GLY A 93 9.06 4.75 20.22
N GLY A 94 9.49 3.49 20.13
CA GLY A 94 9.00 2.40 20.96
C GLY A 94 8.61 1.16 20.15
N TRP A 95 9.46 0.12 20.24
CA TRP A 95 9.22 -1.28 19.86
C TRP A 95 9.30 -1.68 18.38
N MET A 96 9.46 -0.73 17.44
CA MET A 96 10.02 -1.05 16.13
C MET A 96 11.56 -1.04 16.22
N VAL A 97 12.20 -2.18 16.03
CA VAL A 97 13.67 -2.31 16.17
C VAL A 97 14.42 -1.44 15.14
N ARG A 98 13.78 -1.03 14.03
CA ARG A 98 14.39 -0.12 13.04
C ARG A 98 13.34 0.76 12.34
N LYS A 99 13.52 2.09 12.35
CA LYS A 99 12.78 3.04 11.50
C LYS A 99 13.14 2.80 10.02
N GLN A 100 12.33 2.02 9.30
CA GLN A 100 12.61 1.68 7.91
C GLN A 100 11.45 1.96 6.98
N SER A 101 11.76 2.21 5.71
CA SER A 101 10.80 2.48 4.66
C SER A 101 9.76 1.35 4.54
N ILE A 102 8.49 1.73 4.39
CA ILE A 102 7.40 0.78 4.09
C ILE A 102 7.34 0.57 2.58
N SER A 103 8.11 -0.39 2.08
CA SER A 103 8.19 -0.73 0.66
C SER A 103 6.98 -1.49 0.15
N SER A 104 6.24 -2.19 1.02
CA SER A 104 4.99 -2.84 0.66
C SER A 104 3.94 -2.69 1.76
N ILE A 105 2.69 -2.51 1.36
CA ILE A 105 1.54 -2.45 2.25
C ILE A 105 0.40 -3.23 1.60
N VAL A 106 -0.25 -4.08 2.41
CA VAL A 106 -1.39 -4.91 2.00
C VAL A 106 -2.43 -4.85 3.09
N VAL A 107 -3.69 -4.70 2.69
CA VAL A 107 -4.83 -4.86 3.60
C VAL A 107 -5.58 -6.10 3.14
N TYR A 108 -5.76 -7.05 4.06
CA TYR A 108 -6.52 -8.28 3.81
C TYR A 108 -7.54 -8.43 4.94
N ARG A 109 -8.83 -8.40 4.57
CA ARG A 109 -9.94 -8.24 5.53
C ARG A 109 -9.65 -7.01 6.42
N ASP A 110 -9.81 -7.10 7.72
CA ASP A 110 -9.56 -5.98 8.64
C ASP A 110 -8.11 -5.91 9.16
N TRP A 111 -7.19 -6.68 8.58
CA TRP A 111 -5.77 -6.67 8.93
C TRP A 111 -4.95 -5.89 7.92
N MET A 112 -4.02 -5.09 8.42
CA MET A 112 -3.05 -4.38 7.62
C MET A 112 -1.66 -4.92 7.92
N TYR A 113 -0.94 -5.25 6.85
CA TYR A 113 0.41 -5.75 6.85
C TYR A 113 1.31 -4.73 6.18
N CYS A 114 2.43 -4.42 6.82
CA CYS A 114 3.44 -3.50 6.34
C CYS A 114 4.77 -4.22 6.23
N ALA A 115 5.51 -3.98 5.15
CA ALA A 115 6.78 -4.62 4.90
C ALA A 115 7.87 -3.60 4.54
N GLY A 116 9.07 -3.90 5.02
CA GLY A 116 10.32 -3.19 4.73
C GLY A 116 11.50 -4.14 4.93
N ALA A 117 12.22 -4.00 6.05
CA ALA A 117 13.19 -5.00 6.51
C ALA A 117 12.63 -5.98 7.55
N GLN A 118 11.35 -5.86 7.85
CA GLN A 118 10.55 -6.82 8.59
C GLN A 118 9.12 -6.71 8.06
N VAL A 119 8.31 -7.73 8.33
CA VAL A 119 6.87 -7.68 8.09
C VAL A 119 6.19 -7.50 9.43
N GLU A 120 5.28 -6.54 9.51
CA GLU A 120 4.46 -6.28 10.70
C GLU A 120 3.00 -6.36 10.30
N GLY A 121 2.19 -7.05 11.12
CA GLY A 121 0.76 -7.24 10.88
C GLY A 121 -0.04 -6.94 12.14
N SER A 122 -1.17 -6.25 11.97
CA SER A 122 -2.14 -5.99 13.04
C SER A 122 -3.50 -5.62 12.46
N ALA A 123 -4.55 -5.66 13.27
CA ALA A 123 -5.85 -5.18 12.87
C ALA A 123 -5.79 -3.66 12.62
N LEU A 124 -6.53 -3.17 11.61
CA LEU A 124 -6.57 -1.74 11.25
C LEU A 124 -6.92 -0.83 12.44
N LYS A 125 -7.82 -1.29 13.32
CA LYS A 125 -8.21 -0.56 14.53
C LYS A 125 -7.04 -0.39 15.52
N ASP A 126 -6.13 -1.35 15.57
CA ASP A 126 -5.01 -1.37 16.52
C ASP A 126 -3.87 -0.49 15.99
N TRP A 127 -3.66 -0.48 14.67
CA TRP A 127 -2.80 0.51 14.01
C TRP A 127 -3.22 1.96 14.29
N LYS A 128 -4.54 2.25 14.24
CA LYS A 128 -5.09 3.58 14.57
C LYS A 128 -4.87 3.97 16.03
N LYS A 129 -4.97 2.99 16.94
CA LYS A 129 -4.72 3.15 18.37
C LYS A 129 -3.23 3.16 18.72
N ARG A 130 -2.34 3.02 17.73
CA ARG A 130 -0.88 2.98 17.91
C ARG A 130 -0.43 1.86 18.84
N CYS A 131 -1.16 0.75 18.80
CA CYS A 131 -0.77 -0.48 19.49
C CYS A 131 0.46 -1.10 18.82
N LYS A 132 1.11 -2.02 19.54
CA LYS A 132 2.17 -2.84 18.95
C LYS A 132 1.58 -3.75 17.88
N PRO A 133 2.35 -4.09 16.83
CA PRO A 133 1.93 -5.10 15.88
C PRO A 133 1.59 -6.41 16.59
N ASN A 134 0.53 -7.08 16.17
CA ASN A 134 0.15 -8.39 16.69
C ASN A 134 1.09 -9.48 16.14
N MET A 135 1.66 -9.22 14.97
CA MET A 135 2.57 -10.11 14.28
C MET A 135 3.80 -9.33 13.83
N THR A 136 4.97 -9.95 14.01
CA THR A 136 6.23 -9.47 13.43
C THR A 136 7.00 -10.66 12.87
N MET A 137 7.38 -10.59 11.61
CA MET A 137 8.31 -11.53 10.98
C MET A 137 9.61 -10.80 10.62
N PRO A 138 10.76 -11.22 11.17
CA PRO A 138 12.05 -10.68 10.76
C PRO A 138 12.42 -11.16 9.36
N ILE A 139 13.00 -10.27 8.55
CA ILE A 139 13.58 -10.61 7.24
C ILE A 139 15.11 -10.72 7.41
N PRO A 140 15.80 -11.62 6.68
CA PRO A 140 17.25 -11.73 6.76
C PRO A 140 17.97 -10.39 6.59
N LYS A 141 19.03 -10.17 7.38
CA LYS A 141 19.81 -8.92 7.34
C LYS A 141 20.32 -8.66 5.92
N GLY A 142 20.21 -7.41 5.47
CA GLY A 142 20.64 -7.00 4.13
C GLY A 142 19.64 -7.32 3.01
N THR A 143 18.49 -7.91 3.34
CA THR A 143 17.37 -8.13 2.43
C THR A 143 16.27 -7.11 2.69
N SER A 144 15.53 -6.74 1.65
CA SER A 144 14.34 -5.89 1.72
C SER A 144 13.18 -6.53 0.99
N VAL A 145 11.97 -6.40 1.53
CA VAL A 145 10.75 -6.80 0.82
C VAL A 145 10.49 -5.82 -0.31
N GLU A 146 10.31 -6.33 -1.53
CA GLU A 146 10.00 -5.55 -2.73
C GLU A 146 8.49 -5.58 -3.03
N ALA A 147 7.86 -6.75 -2.83
CA ALA A 147 6.43 -6.92 -2.96
C ALA A 147 5.91 -7.92 -1.91
N MET A 148 4.66 -7.74 -1.51
CA MET A 148 3.97 -8.60 -0.56
C MET A 148 2.55 -8.86 -1.06
N ALA A 149 2.07 -10.08 -0.87
CA ALA A 149 0.68 -10.45 -1.02
C ALA A 149 0.24 -11.25 0.22
N VAL A 150 -1.02 -11.08 0.62
CA VAL A 150 -1.61 -11.78 1.77
C VAL A 150 -2.92 -12.38 1.34
N VAL A 151 -3.10 -13.68 1.58
CA VAL A 151 -4.33 -14.42 1.29
C VAL A 151 -4.52 -15.44 2.41
N GLU A 152 -5.64 -15.33 3.11
CA GLU A 152 -5.95 -16.17 4.27
C GLU A 152 -4.80 -16.13 5.28
N ASP A 153 -4.21 -17.27 5.59
CA ASP A 153 -3.12 -17.41 6.55
C ASP A 153 -1.74 -17.32 5.87
N PHE A 154 -1.68 -17.02 4.57
CA PHE A 154 -0.45 -17.00 3.80
C PHE A 154 0.03 -15.58 3.51
N ILE A 155 1.30 -15.32 3.83
CA ILE A 155 2.03 -14.13 3.39
C ILE A 155 3.09 -14.54 2.38
N TYR A 156 2.97 -14.01 1.16
CA TYR A 156 3.94 -14.19 0.08
C TYR A 156 4.83 -12.96 -0.01
N LEU A 157 6.14 -13.16 0.00
CA LEU A 157 7.13 -12.11 -0.10
C LEU A 157 8.03 -12.27 -1.31
N ASN A 158 8.20 -11.17 -2.04
CA ASN A 158 9.31 -11.00 -2.96
C ASN A 158 10.38 -10.13 -2.29
N CYS A 159 11.63 -10.57 -2.34
CA CYS A 159 12.74 -10.02 -1.58
C CYS A 159 13.94 -9.76 -2.50
N SER A 160 14.68 -8.68 -2.25
CA SER A 160 15.77 -8.23 -3.13
C SER A 160 16.99 -9.16 -3.22
N ARG A 161 17.26 -9.95 -2.18
CA ARG A 161 18.49 -10.75 -2.05
C ARG A 161 18.29 -12.12 -1.40
N SER A 162 17.04 -12.50 -1.16
CA SER A 162 16.69 -13.83 -0.64
C SER A 162 15.66 -14.47 -1.57
N PRO A 163 15.58 -15.81 -1.60
CA PRO A 163 14.44 -16.46 -2.25
C PRO A 163 13.13 -15.91 -1.68
N SER A 164 12.08 -15.91 -2.52
CA SER A 164 10.74 -15.55 -2.11
C SER A 164 10.31 -16.41 -0.92
N ILE A 165 9.70 -15.80 0.08
CA ILE A 165 9.31 -16.46 1.34
C ILE A 165 7.79 -16.64 1.33
N ILE A 166 7.33 -17.83 1.69
CA ILE A 166 5.94 -18.11 2.04
C ILE A 166 5.90 -18.30 3.56
N GLN A 167 5.11 -17.49 4.25
CA GLN A 167 4.87 -17.65 5.68
C GLN A 167 3.41 -18.04 5.93
N VAL A 168 3.19 -18.97 6.85
CA VAL A 168 1.87 -19.33 7.39
C VAL A 168 1.71 -18.64 8.75
N THR A 169 0.60 -17.93 8.97
CA THR A 169 0.31 -17.13 10.17
C THR A 169 -0.62 -17.83 11.14
#